data_AF-A0A5K1IIS1-F1
#
_entry.id   AF-A0A5K1IIS1-F1
#
_cell.length_a   1.000
_cell.length_b   1.000
_cell.length_c   1.000
_cell.angle_alpha   90.00
_cell.angle_beta   90.00
_cell.angle_gamma   90.00
#
_symmetry.space_group_name_H-M   'P 1'
#
loop_
_entity.id
_entity.type
_entity.pdbx_description
1 polymer ?
#
loop_
_entity_poly.entity_id
_entity_poly.type
_entity_poly.pdbx_seq_one_letter_code
_entity_poly.pdbx_strand_id
1 'polypeptide(L)'
;MEACGRYAVPPNGDAMVSREPLVCVDDVRRLCADAVGQRGVNNLRRTLRFVRDGARSPMETAFFLMLLFPRRFGGEGIESLEMAYRIEVAGEARLLTRRSHFECDAYLPQAKVDLEYNGILHEEEGQIAVDVERANALEAMGYRMMTITRQSFFDGEAFGRLMRAIERRSGHRQVRVDSDFLKRQEELRRFMLRRYLAESGVADDEAGALEEMA
;
A
#
# COMPACT_ATOMS: atom_id res chain seq x y z
N MET A 1 9.20 4.12 -5.22
CA MET A 1 8.42 3.02 -5.81
C MET A 1 7.86 3.41 -7.17
N GLU A 2 7.50 4.68 -7.39
CA GLU A 2 6.92 5.19 -8.65
C GLU A 2 7.68 4.81 -9.94
N ALA A 3 9.02 4.79 -9.93
CA ALA A 3 9.81 4.38 -11.10
C ALA A 3 9.64 2.88 -11.45
N CYS A 4 9.30 2.06 -10.45
CA CYS A 4 9.04 0.63 -10.53
C CYS A 4 7.53 0.30 -10.62
N GLY A 5 6.67 1.31 -10.56
CA GLY A 5 5.23 1.17 -10.64
C GLY A 5 4.73 1.23 -12.09
N ARG A 6 3.53 0.69 -12.30
CA ARG A 6 2.78 0.69 -13.57
C ARG A 6 1.90 1.94 -13.73
N TYR A 7 2.31 3.06 -13.12
CA TYR A 7 1.59 4.32 -13.14
C TYR A 7 2.54 5.52 -13.22
N ALA A 8 1.98 6.66 -13.63
CA ALA A 8 2.60 7.98 -13.52
C ALA A 8 1.60 8.99 -12.95
N VAL A 9 2.11 9.92 -12.15
CA VAL A 9 1.35 11.09 -11.69
C VAL A 9 1.87 12.30 -12.47
N PRO A 10 1.09 12.84 -13.42
CA PRO A 10 1.49 14.01 -14.19
C PRO A 10 1.77 15.22 -13.27
N PRO A 11 2.83 16.00 -13.56
CA PRO A 11 3.21 17.15 -12.73
C PRO A 11 2.25 18.35 -12.85
N ASN A 12 1.44 18.39 -13.90
CA ASN A 12 0.48 19.46 -14.18
C ASN A 12 -0.85 19.34 -13.41
N GLY A 13 -0.99 18.32 -12.55
CA GLY A 13 -2.21 18.09 -11.79
C GLY A 13 -3.24 17.23 -12.52
N ASP A 14 -2.92 16.72 -13.71
CA ASP A 14 -3.80 15.78 -14.41
C ASP A 14 -3.94 14.47 -13.63
N ALA A 15 -5.01 13.73 -13.97
CA ALA A 15 -5.27 12.42 -13.42
C ALA A 15 -4.08 11.47 -13.65
N MET A 16 -3.89 10.55 -12.69
CA MET A 16 -2.93 9.46 -12.83
C MET A 16 -3.18 8.67 -14.13
N VAL A 17 -2.10 8.29 -14.80
CA VAL A 17 -2.15 7.42 -15.99
C VAL A 17 -1.47 6.09 -15.72
N SER A 18 -1.99 5.02 -16.33
CA SER A 18 -1.29 3.73 -16.38
C SER A 18 -0.16 3.79 -17.41
N ARG A 19 0.97 3.15 -17.10
CA ARG A 19 2.14 3.02 -17.99
C ARG A 19 2.97 1.79 -17.62
N GLU A 20 3.90 1.41 -18.49
CA GLU A 20 4.95 0.46 -18.11
C GLU A 20 5.94 1.07 -17.09
N PRO A 21 6.55 0.26 -16.20
CA PRO A 21 7.59 0.72 -15.29
C PRO A 21 8.80 1.28 -16.04
N LEU A 22 9.43 2.31 -15.50
CA LEU A 22 10.65 2.89 -16.08
C LEU A 22 11.86 2.00 -15.84
N VAL A 23 11.89 1.34 -14.68
CA VAL A 23 12.95 0.43 -14.21
C VAL A 23 12.30 -0.61 -13.30
N CYS A 24 12.86 -1.82 -13.22
CA CYS A 24 12.52 -2.74 -12.14
C CYS A 24 13.50 -2.59 -10.95
N VAL A 25 13.16 -3.17 -9.80
CA VAL A 25 14.04 -3.17 -8.61
C VAL A 25 15.43 -3.73 -8.94
N ASP A 26 15.51 -4.75 -9.79
CA ASP A 26 16.79 -5.35 -10.20
C ASP A 26 17.65 -4.42 -11.05
N ASP A 27 17.06 -3.59 -11.90
CA ASP A 27 17.79 -2.56 -12.65
C ASP A 27 18.42 -1.54 -11.70
N VAL A 28 17.68 -1.13 -10.67
CA VAL A 28 18.18 -0.18 -9.66
C VAL A 28 19.25 -0.85 -8.77
N ARG A 29 19.15 -2.16 -8.50
CA ARG A 29 20.22 -2.92 -7.82
C ARG A 29 21.49 -2.97 -8.65
N ARG A 30 21.39 -3.22 -9.97
CA ARG A 30 22.53 -3.22 -10.89
C ARG A 30 23.18 -1.84 -10.97
N LEU A 31 22.38 -0.79 -11.15
CA LEU A 31 22.86 0.60 -11.10
C LEU A 31 23.62 0.89 -9.80
N CYS A 32 23.08 0.45 -8.67
CA CYS A 32 23.76 0.58 -7.38
C CYS A 32 25.11 -0.16 -7.35
N ALA A 33 25.24 -1.32 -7.99
CA ALA A 33 26.49 -2.08 -8.04
C ALA A 33 27.55 -1.38 -8.91
N ASP A 34 27.13 -0.74 -10.00
CA ASP A 34 28.04 -0.05 -10.93
C ASP A 34 28.45 1.34 -10.41
N ALA A 35 27.59 2.02 -9.66
CA ALA A 35 27.80 3.39 -9.17
C ALA A 35 28.55 3.46 -7.82
N VAL A 36 29.47 2.54 -7.53
CA VAL A 36 30.24 2.53 -6.27
C VAL A 36 31.01 3.84 -6.09
N GLY A 37 30.96 4.41 -4.89
CA GLY A 37 31.63 5.68 -4.56
C GLY A 37 30.88 6.93 -5.00
N GLN A 38 29.81 6.80 -5.81
CA GLN A 38 29.01 7.95 -6.21
C GLN A 38 28.12 8.45 -5.07
N ARG A 39 27.91 9.77 -5.04
CA ARG A 39 27.04 10.42 -4.06
C ARG A 39 25.63 9.84 -4.15
N GLY A 40 25.08 9.41 -3.01
CA GLY A 40 23.70 8.94 -2.90
C GLY A 40 23.51 7.43 -3.11
N VAL A 41 24.48 6.69 -3.67
CA VAL A 41 24.33 5.24 -3.94
C VAL A 41 24.02 4.44 -2.68
N ASN A 42 24.65 4.78 -1.55
CA ASN A 42 24.42 4.12 -0.27
C ASN A 42 23.03 4.40 0.29
N ASN A 43 22.47 5.59 0.04
CA ASN A 43 21.09 5.90 0.42
C ASN A 43 20.10 5.11 -0.45
N LEU A 44 20.34 5.06 -1.76
CA LEU A 44 19.52 4.28 -2.68
C LEU A 44 19.51 2.80 -2.30
N ARG A 45 20.68 2.18 -2.06
CA ARG A 45 20.81 0.79 -1.58
C ARG A 45 20.01 0.55 -0.30
N ARG A 46 20.08 1.47 0.67
CA ARG A 46 19.31 1.34 1.92
C ARG A 46 17.81 1.36 1.66
N THR A 47 17.34 2.21 0.75
CA THR A 47 15.91 2.33 0.42
C THR A 47 15.38 1.14 -0.37
N LEU A 48 16.21 0.46 -1.17
CA LEU A 48 15.79 -0.66 -2.02
C LEU A 48 15.10 -1.81 -1.27
N ARG A 49 15.40 -2.01 0.02
CA ARG A 49 14.70 -3.01 0.85
C ARG A 49 13.18 -2.76 0.95
N PHE A 50 12.77 -1.51 0.72
CA PHE A 50 11.38 -1.06 0.79
C PHE A 50 10.72 -0.84 -0.57
N VAL A 51 11.42 -1.10 -1.67
CA VAL A 51 10.87 -0.94 -3.01
C VAL A 51 10.35 -2.29 -3.48
N ARG A 52 9.22 -2.26 -4.18
CA ARG A 52 8.63 -3.38 -4.91
C ARG A 52 8.25 -2.92 -6.31
N ASP A 53 8.20 -3.87 -7.22
CA ASP A 53 7.72 -3.66 -8.58
C ASP A 53 6.19 -3.79 -8.64
N GLY A 54 5.57 -3.14 -9.63
CA GLY A 54 4.22 -3.52 -10.06
C GLY A 54 3.05 -2.81 -9.39
N ALA A 55 3.27 -1.89 -8.44
CA ALA A 55 2.21 -1.01 -7.92
C ALA A 55 1.47 -0.32 -9.07
N ARG A 56 0.14 -0.30 -9.06
CA ARG A 56 -0.70 0.25 -10.14
C ARG A 56 -1.26 1.63 -9.83
N SER A 57 -1.12 2.09 -8.59
CA SER A 57 -1.49 3.45 -8.21
C SER A 57 -0.59 4.04 -7.10
N PRO A 58 -0.56 5.37 -6.94
CA PRO A 58 0.11 6.00 -5.80
C PRO A 58 -0.49 5.56 -4.46
N MET A 59 -1.78 5.25 -4.44
CA MET A 59 -2.47 4.81 -3.23
C MET A 59 -2.09 3.39 -2.82
N GLU A 60 -1.95 2.48 -3.77
CA GLU A 60 -1.34 1.16 -3.52
C GLU A 60 0.08 1.29 -2.99
N THR A 61 0.89 2.17 -3.59
CA THR A 61 2.25 2.46 -3.10
C THR A 61 2.22 2.99 -1.66
N ALA A 62 1.32 3.93 -1.37
CA ALA A 62 1.17 4.51 -0.04
C ALA A 62 0.77 3.46 1.00
N PHE A 63 -0.27 2.66 0.70
CA PHE A 63 -0.76 1.61 1.56
C PHE A 63 0.31 0.55 1.83
N PHE A 64 0.94 0.06 0.77
CA PHE A 64 1.98 -0.95 0.87
C PHE A 64 3.16 -0.48 1.72
N LEU A 65 3.64 0.75 1.52
CA LEU A 65 4.74 1.31 2.30
C LEU A 65 4.40 1.49 3.78
N MET A 66 3.15 1.84 4.11
CA MET A 66 2.71 1.94 5.51
C MET A 66 2.67 0.58 6.21
N LEU A 67 2.40 -0.50 5.47
CA LEU A 67 2.48 -1.84 6.04
C LEU A 67 3.93 -2.35 6.16
N LEU A 68 4.76 -2.07 5.15
CA LEU A 68 6.14 -2.56 5.05
C LEU A 68 7.12 -1.81 5.96
N PHE A 69 6.98 -0.49 6.09
CA PHE A 69 7.97 0.31 6.80
C PHE A 69 8.10 -0.11 8.28
N PRO A 70 9.32 -0.12 8.84
CA PRO A 70 9.53 -0.39 10.26
C PRO A 70 8.77 0.59 11.16
N ARG A 71 8.41 0.13 12.36
CA ARG A 71 7.71 0.92 13.39
C ARG A 71 8.39 2.23 13.80
N ARG A 72 9.72 2.29 13.71
CA ARG A 72 10.48 3.54 13.94
C ARG A 72 10.17 4.63 12.92
N PHE A 73 9.62 4.28 11.76
CA PHE A 73 9.14 5.21 10.73
C PHE A 73 7.62 5.30 10.68
N GLY A 74 6.90 4.68 11.64
CA GLY A 74 5.43 4.71 11.70
C GLY A 74 4.71 3.61 10.91
N GLY A 75 5.43 2.72 10.21
CA GLY A 75 4.78 1.59 9.52
C GLY A 75 4.61 0.36 10.41
N GLU A 76 3.92 -0.67 9.92
CA GLU A 76 3.67 -1.90 10.69
C GLU A 76 4.87 -2.86 10.77
N GLY A 77 5.85 -2.72 9.87
CA GLY A 77 7.07 -3.55 9.85
C GLY A 77 6.84 -4.97 9.36
N ILE A 78 5.84 -5.17 8.50
CA ILE A 78 5.48 -6.49 7.97
C ILE A 78 6.41 -6.82 6.79
N GLU A 79 7.54 -7.43 7.06
CA GLU A 79 8.57 -7.69 6.03
C GLU A 79 8.18 -8.79 5.03
N SER A 80 7.24 -9.67 5.40
CA SER A 80 6.73 -10.76 4.57
C SER A 80 5.76 -10.33 3.48
N LEU A 81 5.44 -9.03 3.39
CA LEU A 81 4.54 -8.50 2.37
C LEU A 81 5.08 -8.64 0.96
N GLU A 82 4.20 -9.12 0.09
CA GLU A 82 4.43 -9.24 -1.34
C GLU A 82 3.49 -8.30 -2.09
N MET A 83 3.98 -7.65 -3.14
CA MET A 83 3.21 -6.74 -3.99
C MET A 83 3.09 -7.34 -5.38
N ALA A 84 1.98 -7.08 -6.08
CA ALA A 84 1.69 -7.65 -7.39
C ALA A 84 1.82 -9.19 -7.37
N TYR A 85 1.51 -9.80 -6.23
CA TYR A 85 1.57 -11.25 -6.07
C TYR A 85 0.49 -11.87 -6.93
N ARG A 86 0.87 -12.85 -7.74
CA ARG A 86 -0.01 -13.51 -8.69
C ARG A 86 -0.58 -14.80 -8.10
N ILE A 87 -1.88 -14.82 -7.89
CA ILE A 87 -2.63 -16.01 -7.46
C ILE A 87 -3.27 -16.64 -8.70
N GLU A 88 -2.80 -17.81 -9.11
CA GLU A 88 -3.42 -18.57 -10.21
C GLU A 88 -4.78 -19.15 -9.78
N VAL A 89 -5.79 -19.01 -10.64
CA VAL A 89 -7.13 -19.58 -10.41
C VAL A 89 -7.11 -21.08 -10.66
N ALA A 90 -7.43 -21.86 -9.63
CA ALA A 90 -7.35 -23.31 -9.64
C ALA A 90 -8.60 -23.97 -9.04
N GLY A 91 -8.77 -25.27 -9.31
CA GLY A 91 -9.85 -26.08 -8.74
C GLY A 91 -11.24 -25.54 -9.07
N GLU A 92 -12.13 -25.58 -8.07
CA GLU A 92 -13.52 -25.15 -8.17
C GLU A 92 -13.67 -23.65 -8.44
N ALA A 93 -12.67 -22.83 -8.10
CA ALA A 93 -12.70 -21.39 -8.36
C ALA A 93 -12.81 -21.03 -9.85
N ARG A 94 -12.44 -21.94 -10.77
CA ARG A 94 -12.65 -21.76 -12.22
C ARG A 94 -14.12 -21.70 -12.63
N LEU A 95 -15.03 -22.19 -11.79
CA LEU A 95 -16.47 -22.07 -11.99
C LEU A 95 -17.00 -20.72 -11.48
N LEU A 96 -16.24 -20.04 -10.62
CA LEU A 96 -16.65 -18.80 -9.95
C LEU A 96 -16.13 -17.56 -10.65
N THR A 97 -15.08 -17.64 -11.48
CA THR A 97 -14.55 -16.51 -12.24
C THR A 97 -14.08 -16.92 -13.62
N ARG A 98 -14.15 -15.98 -14.58
CA ARG A 98 -13.54 -16.14 -15.92
C ARG A 98 -12.04 -15.83 -15.94
N ARG A 99 -11.50 -15.23 -14.87
CA ARG A 99 -10.09 -14.85 -14.80
C ARG A 99 -9.22 -16.08 -14.59
N SER A 100 -8.02 -16.08 -15.18
CA SER A 100 -7.02 -17.12 -14.97
C SER A 100 -6.16 -16.88 -13.73
N HIS A 101 -6.07 -15.64 -13.27
CA HIS A 101 -5.31 -15.24 -12.10
C HIS A 101 -5.83 -13.93 -11.51
N PHE A 102 -5.42 -13.64 -10.29
CA PHE A 102 -5.56 -12.33 -9.64
C PHE A 102 -4.18 -11.78 -9.29
N GLU A 103 -4.03 -10.45 -9.34
CA GLU A 103 -2.85 -9.74 -8.84
C GLU A 103 -3.24 -8.95 -7.58
N CYS A 104 -2.55 -9.23 -6.49
CA CYS A 104 -2.74 -8.59 -5.20
C CYS A 104 -2.05 -7.23 -5.12
N ASP A 105 -2.73 -6.22 -4.57
CA ASP A 105 -2.08 -4.94 -4.23
C ASP A 105 -1.05 -5.14 -3.10
N ALA A 106 -1.45 -5.88 -2.05
CA ALA A 106 -0.56 -6.32 -0.98
C ALA A 106 -0.99 -7.70 -0.46
N TYR A 107 -0.10 -8.68 -0.51
CA TYR A 107 -0.35 -10.06 -0.11
C TYR A 107 0.40 -10.42 1.17
N LEU A 108 -0.30 -11.07 2.10
CA LEU A 108 0.24 -11.68 3.31
C LEU A 108 0.30 -13.20 3.14
N PRO A 109 1.47 -13.77 2.77
CA PRO A 109 1.58 -15.20 2.47
C PRO A 109 1.21 -16.11 3.64
N GLN A 110 1.65 -15.73 4.84
CA GLN A 110 1.50 -16.55 6.05
C GLN A 110 0.03 -16.81 6.42
N ALA A 111 -0.86 -15.85 6.12
CA ALA A 111 -2.28 -15.96 6.40
C ALA A 111 -3.15 -16.12 5.15
N LYS A 112 -2.53 -16.19 3.96
CA LYS A 112 -3.19 -16.17 2.65
C LYS A 112 -4.22 -15.03 2.52
N VAL A 113 -3.84 -13.82 2.94
CA VAL A 113 -4.71 -12.65 2.88
C VAL A 113 -4.27 -11.72 1.75
N ASP A 114 -5.20 -11.45 0.85
CA ASP A 114 -5.14 -10.41 -0.17
C ASP A 114 -5.69 -9.10 0.40
N LEU A 115 -4.89 -8.03 0.43
CA LEU A 115 -5.27 -6.70 0.92
C LEU A 115 -5.42 -5.78 -0.30
N GLU A 116 -6.64 -5.44 -0.66
CA GLU A 116 -6.95 -4.70 -1.90
C GLU A 116 -7.38 -3.27 -1.60
N TYR A 117 -6.72 -2.28 -2.21
CA TYR A 117 -7.11 -0.89 -2.07
C TYR A 117 -8.25 -0.55 -3.04
N ASN A 118 -9.41 -0.18 -2.50
CA ASN A 118 -10.54 0.31 -3.30
C ASN A 118 -10.62 1.85 -3.20
N GLY A 119 -10.18 2.51 -4.28
CA GLY A 119 -10.19 3.96 -4.42
C GLY A 119 -11.52 4.57 -4.90
N ILE A 120 -12.51 3.76 -5.27
CA ILE A 120 -13.77 4.21 -5.88
C ILE A 120 -14.82 4.46 -4.80
N LEU A 121 -15.46 5.64 -4.82
CA LEU A 121 -16.56 6.02 -3.92
C LEU A 121 -17.95 5.74 -4.52
N HIS A 122 -18.03 5.54 -5.84
CA HIS A 122 -19.27 5.25 -6.56
C HIS A 122 -19.19 3.85 -7.13
N GLU A 123 -19.69 2.88 -6.38
CA GLU A 123 -19.85 1.50 -6.84
C GLU A 123 -20.93 1.45 -7.92
N GLU A 124 -20.52 1.48 -9.18
CA GLU A 124 -21.39 1.01 -10.25
C GLU A 124 -21.66 -0.48 -10.02
N GLU A 125 -22.90 -0.93 -10.23
CA GLU A 125 -23.35 -2.30 -9.92
C GLU A 125 -22.44 -3.39 -10.53
N GLY A 126 -21.82 -3.11 -11.68
CA GLY A 126 -20.84 -3.98 -12.32
C GLY A 126 -19.55 -4.18 -11.51
N GLN A 127 -19.08 -3.17 -10.77
CA GLN A 127 -17.88 -3.29 -9.95
C GLN A 127 -18.13 -4.17 -8.72
N ILE A 128 -19.32 -4.04 -8.10
CA ILE A 128 -19.72 -4.89 -6.98
C ILE A 128 -19.72 -6.36 -7.39
N ALA A 129 -20.31 -6.67 -8.55
CA ALA A 129 -20.33 -8.03 -9.08
C ALA A 129 -18.92 -8.60 -9.30
N VAL A 130 -18.00 -7.80 -9.84
CA VAL A 130 -16.60 -8.19 -10.06
C VAL A 130 -15.86 -8.44 -8.74
N ASP A 131 -16.08 -7.60 -7.72
CA ASP A 131 -15.42 -7.74 -6.42
C ASP A 131 -15.96 -8.96 -5.66
N VAL A 132 -17.26 -9.22 -5.72
CA VAL A 132 -17.89 -10.43 -5.18
C VAL A 132 -17.39 -11.69 -5.90
N GLU A 133 -17.29 -11.65 -7.23
CA GLU A 133 -16.74 -12.75 -8.05
C GLU A 133 -15.31 -13.10 -7.60
N ARG A 134 -14.45 -12.07 -7.46
CA ARG A 134 -13.08 -12.23 -6.96
C ARG A 134 -13.05 -12.81 -5.55
N ALA A 135 -13.83 -12.26 -4.63
CA ALA A 135 -13.86 -12.70 -3.23
C ALA A 135 -14.23 -14.18 -3.12
N ASN A 136 -15.29 -14.60 -3.83
CA ASN A 136 -15.75 -15.99 -3.83
C ASN A 136 -14.71 -16.93 -4.43
N ALA A 137 -14.07 -16.55 -5.55
CA ALA A 137 -13.03 -17.35 -6.18
C ALA A 137 -11.79 -17.51 -5.27
N LEU A 138 -11.35 -16.43 -4.60
CA LEU A 138 -10.26 -16.47 -3.63
C LEU A 138 -10.61 -17.36 -2.42
N GLU A 139 -11.82 -17.24 -1.88
CA GLU A 139 -12.30 -18.05 -0.77
C GLU A 139 -12.33 -19.55 -1.12
N ALA A 140 -12.81 -19.91 -2.31
CA ALA A 140 -12.79 -21.29 -2.80
C ALA A 140 -11.37 -21.89 -2.91
N MET A 141 -10.35 -21.04 -3.05
CA MET A 141 -8.93 -21.44 -3.05
C MET A 141 -8.27 -21.37 -1.67
N GLY A 142 -9.03 -21.02 -0.62
CA GLY A 142 -8.56 -20.90 0.75
C GLY A 142 -7.79 -19.60 1.04
N TYR A 143 -8.00 -18.57 0.22
CA TYR A 143 -7.51 -17.21 0.46
C TYR A 143 -8.60 -16.37 1.11
N ARG A 144 -8.21 -15.26 1.74
CA ARG A 144 -9.14 -14.24 2.24
C ARG A 144 -8.84 -12.92 1.55
N MET A 145 -9.88 -12.16 1.21
CA MET A 145 -9.74 -10.80 0.71
C MET A 145 -10.13 -9.80 1.81
N MET A 146 -9.37 -8.73 1.95
CA MET A 146 -9.70 -7.59 2.81
C MET A 146 -9.62 -6.31 1.97
N THR A 147 -10.79 -5.70 1.76
CA THR A 147 -10.90 -4.45 1.01
C THR A 147 -10.60 -3.26 1.91
N ILE A 148 -9.77 -2.35 1.41
CA ILE A 148 -9.33 -1.13 2.06
C ILE A 148 -9.98 0.04 1.33
N THR A 149 -11.05 0.59 1.90
CA THR A 149 -11.74 1.71 1.27
C THR A 149 -10.96 3.00 1.42
N ARG A 150 -11.08 3.90 0.44
CA ARG A 150 -10.56 5.27 0.55
C ARG A 150 -10.96 5.94 1.88
N GLN A 151 -12.21 5.79 2.31
CA GLN A 151 -12.67 6.37 3.58
C GLN A 151 -11.88 5.84 4.78
N SER A 152 -11.72 4.52 4.90
CA SER A 152 -10.96 3.91 6.00
C SER A 152 -9.48 4.29 6.00
N PHE A 153 -8.94 4.65 4.84
CA PHE A 153 -7.54 4.97 4.65
C PHE A 153 -7.22 6.45 4.95
N PHE A 154 -8.16 7.36 4.65
CA PHE A 154 -8.02 8.79 4.93
C PHE A 154 -8.43 9.19 6.34
N ASP A 155 -9.30 8.42 7.00
CA ASP A 155 -9.65 8.63 8.40
C ASP A 155 -8.60 8.03 9.34
N GLY A 156 -7.98 8.84 10.20
CA GLY A 156 -6.87 8.40 11.06
C GLY A 156 -7.28 7.30 12.04
N GLU A 157 -8.48 7.36 12.61
CA GLU A 157 -8.96 6.35 13.55
C GLU A 157 -9.30 5.02 12.86
N ALA A 158 -10.03 5.07 11.74
CA ALA A 158 -10.34 3.89 10.93
C ALA A 158 -9.07 3.25 10.40
N PHE A 159 -8.12 4.06 9.95
CA PHE A 159 -6.80 3.59 9.52
C PHE A 159 -6.07 2.86 10.65
N GLY A 160 -6.04 3.43 11.85
CA GLY A 160 -5.43 2.76 13.01
C GLY A 160 -6.13 1.45 13.40
N ARG A 161 -7.46 1.38 13.29
CA ARG A 161 -8.22 0.12 13.49
C ARG A 161 -7.86 -0.93 12.42
N LEU A 162 -7.77 -0.49 11.17
CA LEU A 162 -7.42 -1.33 10.03
C LEU A 162 -6.00 -1.89 10.16
N MET A 163 -5.02 -1.05 10.48
CA MET A 163 -3.62 -1.44 10.66
C MET A 163 -3.46 -2.48 11.77
N ARG A 164 -4.12 -2.29 12.93
CA ARG A 164 -4.17 -3.30 14.00
C ARG A 164 -4.82 -4.61 13.55
N ALA A 165 -5.85 -4.55 12.71
CA ALA A 165 -6.51 -5.74 12.17
C ALA A 165 -5.59 -6.50 11.19
N ILE A 166 -4.78 -5.81 10.40
CA ILE A 166 -3.80 -6.41 9.49
C ILE A 166 -2.62 -7.00 10.28
N GLU A 167 -2.09 -6.28 11.27
CA GLU A 167 -1.02 -6.76 12.16
C GLU A 167 -1.37 -8.10 12.82
N ARG A 168 -2.59 -8.26 13.34
CA ARG A 168 -3.00 -9.54 13.94
C ARG A 168 -3.02 -10.71 12.95
N ARG A 169 -3.20 -10.43 11.66
CA ARG A 169 -3.24 -11.43 10.59
C ARG A 169 -1.87 -11.69 9.98
N SER A 170 -0.92 -10.76 10.12
CA SER A 170 0.39 -10.87 9.48
C SER A 170 1.32 -11.89 10.15
N GLY A 171 0.90 -12.53 11.24
CA GLY A 171 1.68 -13.56 11.95
C GLY A 171 2.87 -13.02 12.75
N HIS A 172 3.06 -11.70 12.77
CA HIS A 172 4.12 -11.07 13.56
C HIS A 172 3.80 -11.11 15.05
N ARG A 173 4.84 -11.36 15.85
CA ARG A 173 4.74 -11.24 17.31
C ARG A 173 4.44 -9.79 17.65
N GLN A 174 3.29 -9.54 18.27
CA GLN A 174 2.94 -8.20 18.75
C GLN A 174 4.00 -7.75 19.77
N VAL A 175 4.83 -6.79 19.35
CA VAL A 175 5.80 -6.15 20.23
C VAL A 175 5.09 -5.04 20.98
N ARG A 176 5.49 -4.80 22.24
CA ARG A 176 4.98 -3.67 23.01
C ARG A 176 5.13 -2.40 22.18
N VAL A 177 4.00 -1.75 21.94
CA VAL A 177 3.93 -0.52 21.16
C VAL A 177 4.54 0.60 22.02
N ASP A 178 5.54 1.29 21.49
CA ASP A 178 6.05 2.52 22.11
C ASP A 178 4.91 3.52 22.26
N SER A 179 4.90 4.33 23.32
CA SER A 179 3.88 5.39 23.52
C SER A 179 3.68 6.26 22.28
N ASP A 180 4.78 6.50 21.55
CA ASP A 180 4.83 7.45 20.45
C ASP A 180 4.56 6.80 19.08
N PHE A 181 4.32 5.48 19.03
CA PHE A 181 4.12 4.79 17.76
C PHE A 181 2.90 5.31 16.99
N LEU A 182 1.78 5.53 17.68
CA LEU A 182 0.56 6.04 17.05
C LEU A 182 0.79 7.43 16.42
N LYS A 183 1.58 8.28 17.09
CA LYS A 183 1.99 9.57 16.55
C LYS A 183 2.82 9.42 15.27
N ARG A 184 3.83 8.53 15.29
CA ARG A 184 4.66 8.26 14.10
C ARG A 184 3.84 7.64 12.95
N GLN A 185 2.88 6.78 13.27
CA GLN A 185 1.99 6.18 12.28
C GLN A 185 1.11 7.24 11.61
N GLU A 186 0.57 8.18 12.38
CA GLU A 186 -0.17 9.32 11.84
C GLU A 186 0.72 10.26 11.02
N GLU A 187 1.93 10.56 11.47
CA GLU A 187 2.92 11.35 10.72
C GLU A 187 3.26 10.69 9.37
N LEU A 188 3.48 9.37 9.36
CA LEU A 188 3.71 8.62 8.14
C LEU A 188 2.49 8.67 7.23
N ARG A 189 1.28 8.49 7.77
CA ARG A 189 0.03 8.54 6.99
C ARG A 189 -0.16 9.89 6.34
N ARG A 190 -0.05 10.99 7.09
CA ARG A 190 -0.11 12.36 6.57
C ARG A 190 0.98 12.59 5.51
N PHE A 191 2.20 12.12 5.75
CA PHE A 191 3.28 12.22 4.77
C PHE A 191 2.93 11.47 3.47
N MET A 192 2.49 10.22 3.54
CA MET A 192 2.15 9.42 2.35
C MET A 192 0.96 10.01 1.59
N LEU A 193 0.00 10.61 2.30
CA LEU A 193 -1.21 11.21 1.74
C LEU A 193 -1.09 12.71 1.43
N ARG A 194 0.06 13.34 1.67
CA ARG A 194 0.24 14.81 1.62
C ARG A 194 -0.29 15.48 0.36
N ARG A 195 -0.14 14.82 -0.79
CA ARG A 195 -0.67 15.32 -2.07
C ARG A 195 -2.20 15.40 -2.06
N TYR A 196 -2.84 14.36 -1.55
CA TYR A 196 -4.30 14.22 -1.55
C TYR A 196 -4.98 15.01 -0.43
N LEU A 197 -4.31 15.18 0.71
CA LEU A 197 -4.80 16.02 1.81
C LEU A 197 -4.79 17.50 1.42
N ALA A 198 -3.71 17.96 0.75
CA ALA A 198 -3.63 19.32 0.22
C ALA A 198 -4.71 19.61 -0.84
N GLU A 199 -4.98 18.66 -1.74
CA GLU A 199 -6.03 18.76 -2.76
C GLU A 199 -7.46 18.74 -2.17
N SER A 200 -7.65 18.12 -1.00
CA SER A 200 -8.96 18.01 -0.34
C SER A 200 -9.35 19.24 0.49
N GLY A 201 -8.52 20.29 0.52
CA GLY A 201 -8.76 21.49 1.32
C GLY A 201 -8.71 21.28 2.83
N VAL A 202 -8.23 20.11 3.28
CA VAL A 202 -7.94 19.85 4.70
C VAL A 202 -6.56 20.46 4.98
N ALA A 203 -6.51 21.79 4.99
CA ALA A 203 -5.40 22.52 5.57
C ALA A 203 -5.34 22.17 7.07
N ASP A 204 -4.13 21.97 7.59
CA ASP A 204 -3.86 21.70 8.99
C ASP A 204 -4.55 22.72 9.92
N ASP A 205 -5.72 22.38 10.45
CA ASP A 205 -6.41 23.13 11.51
C ASP A 205 -5.82 22.87 12.91
N GLU A 206 -4.60 22.33 12.99
CA GLU A 206 -3.87 22.12 14.24
C GLU A 206 -2.63 23.03 14.39
N ALA A 207 -2.42 23.98 13.48
CA ALA A 207 -1.38 25.01 13.65
C ALA A 207 -1.87 26.28 14.40
N GLY A 208 -3.18 26.48 14.54
CA GLY A 208 -3.76 27.68 15.15
C GLY A 208 -3.90 27.66 16.68
N ALA A 209 -3.72 26.52 17.34
CA ALA A 209 -3.97 26.39 18.79
C ALA A 209 -2.74 26.66 19.69
N LEU A 210 -1.59 27.04 19.12
CA LEU A 210 -0.36 27.36 19.88
C LEU A 210 0.00 28.85 19.86
N GLU A 211 -0.75 29.71 19.15
CA GLU A 211 -0.53 31.16 19.16
C GLU A 211 -1.48 31.94 20.09
N GLU A 212 -2.50 31.32 20.70
CA GLU A 212 -3.36 31.97 21.71
C GLU A 212 -2.92 31.73 23.18
N MET A 213 -1.75 31.11 23.40
CA MET A 213 -1.16 30.92 24.73
C MET A 213 0.26 31.48 24.88
N ALA A 214 0.62 32.49 24.08
CA ALA A 214 1.86 33.26 24.21
C ALA A 214 1.60 34.68 24.71
#